data_AF-A0A4S3TNH0-F1
#
_entry.id   AF-A0A4S3TNH0-F1
#
_cell.length_a   1.000
_cell.length_b   1.000
_cell.length_c   1.000
_cell.angle_alpha   90.00
_cell.angle_beta   90.00
_cell.angle_gamma   90.00
#
_symmetry.space_group_name_H-M   'P 1'
#
loop_
_entity.id
_entity.type
_entity.pdbx_description
1 polymer ?
#
loop_
_entity_poly.entity_id
_entity_poly.type
_entity_poly.pdbx_seq_one_letter_code
_entity_poly.pdbx_strand_id
1 'polypeptide(L)'
;MTPTSETDETPTMTLYRLHGCPWCERVVDRLERADIDYESRFVAGEHGLRDAVAREAGTRSVPVLIDHDRGVTMPESGNILEYLATSYGTEPAADDGPSVVELPPSDHPVAGEHAPDFTRPLVTDEYWENVSLSALARDAGGVLLVFSPLNWGGKSIYWWDELQARSWDGDDLAVVGIGVSQPFDHQRFIVDRDLEYPLYSDPGNDVATRYDLVHDLDGMAGLEEPRPAIFLLEDDLTVDYAWVATEWPETPPYDELEAAIEGR
;
A
#
# COMPACT_ATOMS: atom_id res chain seq x y z
N MET A 1 -11.77 11.21 -38.79
CA MET A 1 -11.89 10.37 -37.59
C MET A 1 -12.39 11.31 -36.50
N THR A 2 -13.69 11.26 -36.25
CA THR A 2 -14.38 12.10 -35.25
C THR A 2 -13.92 11.63 -33.86
N PRO A 3 -13.66 12.52 -32.89
CA PRO A 3 -13.46 12.08 -31.52
C PRO A 3 -14.80 11.52 -31.03
N THR A 4 -14.78 10.27 -30.56
CA THR A 4 -15.89 9.73 -29.76
C THR A 4 -16.04 10.63 -28.55
N SER A 5 -17.19 11.29 -28.42
CA SER A 5 -17.57 11.97 -27.21
C SER A 5 -17.74 10.92 -26.12
N GLU A 6 -16.77 10.84 -25.21
CA GLU A 6 -17.03 10.31 -23.87
C GLU A 6 -18.08 11.24 -23.26
N THR A 7 -19.25 10.69 -22.96
CA THR A 7 -20.28 11.37 -22.19
C THR A 7 -19.73 11.64 -20.80
N ASP A 8 -19.52 12.92 -20.50
CA ASP A 8 -19.24 13.47 -19.17
C ASP A 8 -20.53 13.36 -18.33
N GLU A 9 -20.96 12.13 -18.03
CA GLU A 9 -22.01 11.89 -17.04
C GLU A 9 -21.35 11.94 -15.66
N THR A 10 -21.69 12.97 -14.88
CA THR A 10 -21.31 13.02 -13.47
C THR A 10 -21.75 11.71 -12.82
N PRO A 11 -20.85 10.93 -12.22
CA PRO A 11 -21.23 9.68 -11.60
C PRO A 11 -22.26 9.96 -10.52
N THR A 12 -23.26 9.08 -10.43
CA THR A 12 -24.34 9.19 -9.44
C THR A 12 -23.81 9.16 -8.01
N MET A 13 -22.64 8.52 -7.80
CA MET A 13 -21.99 8.45 -6.51
C MET A 13 -20.47 8.64 -6.59
N THR A 14 -19.91 9.38 -5.63
CA THR A 14 -18.47 9.60 -5.47
C THR A 14 -18.03 9.14 -4.09
N LEU A 15 -16.95 8.35 -4.02
CA LEU A 15 -16.31 7.92 -2.77
C LEU A 15 -14.93 8.56 -2.65
N TYR A 16 -14.76 9.46 -1.68
CA TYR A 16 -13.43 9.92 -1.28
C TYR A 16 -12.77 8.86 -0.38
N ARG A 17 -11.64 8.32 -0.81
CA ARG A 17 -10.89 7.26 -0.09
C ARG A 17 -9.40 7.52 -0.06
N LEU A 18 -8.72 6.93 0.92
CA LEU A 18 -7.27 6.87 1.00
C LEU A 18 -6.81 5.45 0.62
N HIS A 19 -5.75 5.35 -0.18
CA HIS A 19 -5.13 4.07 -0.52
C HIS A 19 -4.67 3.32 0.74
N GLY A 20 -5.04 2.03 0.85
CA GLY A 20 -4.72 1.18 2.00
C GLY A 20 -5.48 1.51 3.30
N CYS A 21 -6.58 2.28 3.23
CA CYS A 21 -7.42 2.57 4.39
C CYS A 21 -8.48 1.46 4.59
N PRO A 22 -8.42 0.66 5.69
CA PRO A 22 -9.35 -0.45 5.89
C PRO A 22 -10.83 -0.04 5.96
N TRP A 23 -11.10 1.17 6.45
CA TRP A 23 -12.46 1.71 6.54
C TRP A 23 -13.02 2.13 5.17
N CYS A 24 -12.15 2.55 4.24
CA CYS A 24 -12.55 2.83 2.87
C CYS A 24 -12.87 1.54 2.13
N GLU A 25 -12.02 0.51 2.28
CA GLU A 25 -12.24 -0.81 1.65
C GLU A 25 -13.57 -1.43 2.08
N ARG A 26 -13.99 -1.23 3.33
CA ARG A 26 -15.30 -1.71 3.80
C ARG A 26 -16.49 -1.06 3.09
N VAL A 27 -16.36 0.20 2.66
CA VAL A 27 -17.39 0.88 1.86
C VAL A 27 -17.34 0.38 0.42
N VAL A 28 -16.16 0.26 -0.18
CA VAL A 28 -15.94 -0.28 -1.53
C VAL A 28 -16.57 -1.66 -1.68
N ASP A 29 -16.21 -2.58 -0.80
CA ASP A 29 -16.71 -3.95 -0.76
C ASP A 29 -18.24 -4.01 -0.66
N ARG A 30 -18.85 -3.06 0.08
CA ARG A 30 -20.31 -2.93 0.13
C ARG A 30 -20.92 -2.46 -1.19
N LEU A 31 -20.31 -1.46 -1.82
CA LEU A 31 -20.78 -0.92 -3.09
C LEU A 31 -20.70 -1.97 -4.20
N GLU A 32 -19.60 -2.70 -4.27
CA GLU A 32 -19.38 -3.76 -5.25
C GLU A 32 -20.33 -4.94 -5.07
N ARG A 33 -20.49 -5.44 -3.83
CA ARG A 33 -21.46 -6.53 -3.57
C ARG A 33 -22.90 -6.14 -3.87
N ALA A 34 -23.21 -4.86 -3.74
CA ALA A 34 -24.53 -4.33 -4.05
C ALA A 34 -24.71 -3.97 -5.53
N ASP A 35 -23.67 -4.12 -6.37
CA ASP A 35 -23.66 -3.73 -7.78
C ASP A 35 -24.05 -2.24 -7.97
N ILE A 36 -23.50 -1.38 -7.08
CA ILE A 36 -23.75 0.07 -7.12
C ILE A 36 -22.55 0.74 -7.77
N ASP A 37 -22.78 1.41 -8.91
CA ASP A 37 -21.77 2.20 -9.59
C ASP A 37 -21.30 3.41 -8.75
N TYR A 38 -20.00 3.63 -8.72
CA TYR A 38 -19.39 4.76 -8.01
C TYR A 38 -18.04 5.15 -8.63
N GLU A 39 -17.65 6.41 -8.43
CA GLU A 39 -16.30 6.92 -8.76
C GLU A 39 -15.46 7.05 -7.48
N SER A 40 -14.28 6.42 -7.47
CA SER A 40 -13.28 6.65 -6.41
C SER A 40 -12.50 7.95 -6.65
N ARG A 41 -12.40 8.79 -5.62
CA ARG A 41 -11.49 9.94 -5.57
C ARG A 41 -10.47 9.75 -4.47
N PHE A 42 -9.24 9.44 -4.87
CA PHE A 42 -8.14 9.28 -3.92
C PHE A 42 -7.68 10.62 -3.35
N VAL A 43 -7.39 10.63 -2.05
CA VAL A 43 -6.98 11.82 -1.32
C VAL A 43 -5.55 11.71 -0.82
N ALA A 44 -4.94 12.84 -0.45
CA ALA A 44 -3.62 12.88 0.15
C ALA A 44 -3.52 11.98 1.40
N GLY A 45 -2.37 11.33 1.57
CA GLY A 45 -2.03 10.54 2.75
C GLY A 45 -2.12 11.38 4.01
N GLU A 46 -1.54 12.58 3.95
CA GLU A 46 -1.50 13.55 5.02
C GLU A 46 -2.90 14.12 5.27
N HIS A 47 -3.43 13.86 6.48
CA HIS A 47 -4.76 14.29 6.87
C HIS A 47 -4.98 15.80 6.66
N GLY A 48 -3.98 16.64 6.92
CA GLY A 48 -4.06 18.08 6.77
C GLY A 48 -4.24 18.59 5.34
N LEU A 49 -3.84 17.81 4.33
CA LEU A 49 -3.86 18.21 2.91
C LEU A 49 -5.15 17.83 2.17
N ARG A 50 -6.10 17.18 2.85
CA ARG A 50 -7.36 16.68 2.25
C ARG A 50 -8.41 17.78 2.06
N ASP A 51 -8.02 18.85 1.37
CA ASP A 51 -8.85 20.06 1.19
C ASP A 51 -10.09 19.84 0.33
N ALA A 52 -10.05 18.87 -0.58
CA ALA A 52 -11.25 18.46 -1.33
C ALA A 52 -12.34 17.93 -0.38
N VAL A 53 -11.98 17.00 0.52
CA VAL A 53 -12.90 16.43 1.51
C VAL A 53 -13.40 17.50 2.47
N ALA A 54 -12.52 18.39 2.93
CA ALA A 54 -12.89 19.49 3.82
C ALA A 54 -13.97 20.40 3.21
N ARG A 55 -13.88 20.66 1.92
CA ARG A 55 -14.85 21.50 1.20
C ARG A 55 -16.19 20.82 1.02
N GLU A 56 -16.20 19.54 0.67
CA GLU A 56 -17.43 18.81 0.37
C GLU A 56 -18.18 18.37 1.64
N ALA A 57 -17.46 17.91 2.67
CA ALA A 57 -18.03 17.25 3.85
C ALA A 57 -17.77 17.97 5.19
N GLY A 58 -17.01 19.07 5.19
CA GLY A 58 -16.67 19.78 6.42
C GLY A 58 -15.70 19.02 7.35
N THR A 59 -15.12 17.92 6.90
CA THR A 59 -14.14 17.08 7.60
C THR A 59 -12.98 16.71 6.68
N ARG A 60 -11.85 16.27 7.24
CA ARG A 60 -10.74 15.68 6.46
C ARG A 60 -10.60 14.17 6.67
N SER A 61 -11.51 13.57 7.45
CA SER A 61 -11.60 12.11 7.60
C SER A 61 -12.13 11.47 6.32
N VAL A 62 -11.68 10.26 6.03
CA VAL A 62 -12.20 9.40 4.95
C VAL A 62 -12.54 8.03 5.55
N PRO A 63 -13.49 7.28 4.99
CA PRO A 63 -14.24 7.55 3.75
C PRO A 63 -15.28 8.68 3.86
N VAL A 64 -15.58 9.31 2.71
CA VAL A 64 -16.76 10.18 2.52
C VAL A 64 -17.48 9.75 1.26
N LEU A 65 -18.78 9.46 1.37
CA LEU A 65 -19.65 9.15 0.24
C LEU A 65 -20.48 10.38 -0.13
N ILE A 66 -20.53 10.72 -1.42
CA ILE A 66 -21.44 11.71 -1.97
C ILE A 66 -22.38 11.02 -2.96
N ASP A 67 -23.67 11.03 -2.67
CA ASP A 67 -24.74 10.56 -3.53
C ASP A 67 -25.42 11.76 -4.17
N HIS A 68 -25.13 11.99 -5.45
CA HIS A 68 -25.57 13.18 -6.18
C HIS A 68 -27.06 13.12 -6.52
N ASP A 69 -27.62 11.93 -6.71
CA ASP A 69 -29.04 11.72 -7.02
C ASP A 69 -29.95 12.05 -5.83
N ARG A 70 -29.44 11.84 -4.61
CA ARG A 70 -30.19 12.08 -3.37
C ARG A 70 -29.74 13.33 -2.62
N GLY A 71 -28.70 14.02 -3.11
CA GLY A 71 -28.15 15.21 -2.48
C GLY A 71 -27.57 14.94 -1.08
N VAL A 72 -26.95 13.77 -0.90
CA VAL A 72 -26.42 13.30 0.39
C VAL A 72 -24.89 13.37 0.38
N THR A 73 -24.32 14.01 1.39
CA THR A 73 -22.90 13.90 1.74
C THR A 73 -22.78 13.21 3.09
N MET A 74 -22.10 12.07 3.12
CA MET A 74 -22.04 11.19 4.28
C MET A 74 -20.59 10.88 4.65
N PRO A 75 -20.05 11.51 5.70
CA PRO A 75 -18.79 11.08 6.31
C PRO A 75 -19.02 9.90 7.28
N GLU A 76 -17.91 9.25 7.65
CA GLU A 76 -17.82 8.08 8.55
C GLU A 76 -18.36 6.78 7.93
N SER A 77 -17.50 5.75 7.91
CA SER A 77 -17.81 4.46 7.28
C SER A 77 -19.07 3.81 7.83
N GLY A 78 -19.29 3.85 9.15
CA GLY A 78 -20.49 3.30 9.79
C GLY A 78 -21.79 3.95 9.28
N ASN A 79 -21.82 5.29 9.21
CA ASN A 79 -22.98 6.03 8.71
C ASN A 79 -23.21 5.76 7.22
N ILE A 80 -22.13 5.66 6.44
CA ILE A 80 -22.20 5.32 5.02
C ILE A 80 -22.84 3.93 4.83
N LEU A 81 -22.39 2.93 5.58
CA LEU A 81 -22.94 1.57 5.47
C LEU A 81 -24.41 1.50 5.89
N GLU A 82 -24.79 2.21 6.96
CA GLU A 82 -26.20 2.32 7.38
C GLU A 82 -27.06 3.01 6.31
N TYR A 83 -26.53 4.07 5.71
CA TYR A 83 -27.18 4.77 4.60
C TYR A 83 -27.39 3.85 3.40
N LEU A 84 -26.37 3.09 2.98
CA LEU A 84 -26.47 2.14 1.88
C LEU A 84 -27.49 1.02 2.19
N ALA A 85 -27.51 0.50 3.41
CA ALA A 85 -28.49 -0.50 3.83
C ALA A 85 -29.92 0.06 3.75
N THR A 86 -30.15 1.27 4.27
CA THR A 86 -31.48 1.88 4.34
C THR A 86 -31.98 2.36 2.98
N SER A 87 -31.11 2.97 2.18
CA SER A 87 -31.47 3.68 0.94
C SER A 87 -31.43 2.80 -0.30
N TYR A 88 -30.56 1.78 -0.31
CA TYR A 88 -30.30 0.90 -1.44
C TYR A 88 -30.61 -0.57 -1.15
N GLY A 89 -31.09 -0.90 0.07
CA GLY A 89 -31.50 -2.25 0.42
C GLY A 89 -30.34 -3.23 0.56
N THR A 90 -29.13 -2.73 0.78
CA THR A 90 -27.95 -3.58 1.03
C THR A 90 -28.05 -4.26 2.39
N GLU A 91 -27.27 -5.32 2.61
CA GLU A 91 -27.26 -6.01 3.91
C GLU A 91 -26.89 -5.03 5.05
N PRO A 92 -27.44 -5.18 6.26
CA PRO A 92 -27.08 -4.31 7.38
C PRO A 92 -25.56 -4.30 7.61
N ALA A 93 -25.03 -3.22 8.17
CA ALA A 93 -23.66 -3.24 8.65
C ALA A 93 -23.56 -4.27 9.80
N ALA A 94 -22.95 -5.42 9.56
CA ALA A 94 -22.51 -6.30 10.62
C ALA A 94 -21.23 -5.70 11.23
N ASP A 95 -21.10 -5.66 12.56
CA ASP A 95 -19.97 -5.05 13.27
C ASP A 95 -18.75 -6.00 13.31
N ASP A 96 -18.27 -6.38 12.13
CA ASP A 96 -17.30 -7.47 11.98
C ASP A 96 -15.84 -6.97 11.92
N GLY A 97 -15.59 -5.69 12.24
CA GLY A 97 -14.25 -5.08 12.16
C GLY A 97 -13.88 -4.53 10.77
N PRO A 98 -12.58 -4.31 10.49
CA PRO A 98 -12.12 -3.86 9.17
C PRO A 98 -12.38 -4.93 8.10
N SER A 99 -12.80 -4.52 6.90
CA SER A 99 -12.91 -5.45 5.76
C SER A 99 -11.54 -5.66 5.14
N VAL A 100 -11.31 -6.87 4.68
CA VAL A 100 -10.10 -7.31 3.98
C VAL A 100 -10.50 -7.95 2.66
N VAL A 101 -9.73 -7.69 1.62
CA VAL A 101 -9.86 -8.29 0.30
C VAL A 101 -8.87 -9.44 0.21
N GLU A 102 -9.34 -10.66 -0.04
CA GLU A 102 -8.44 -11.78 -0.30
C GLU A 102 -7.63 -11.50 -1.56
N LEU A 103 -6.31 -11.57 -1.44
CA LEU A 103 -5.42 -11.41 -2.57
C LEU A 103 -5.15 -12.79 -3.21
N PRO A 104 -4.90 -12.85 -4.53
CA PRO A 104 -4.56 -14.11 -5.19
C PRO A 104 -3.35 -14.80 -4.53
N PRO A 105 -3.26 -16.15 -4.62
CA PRO A 105 -2.05 -16.88 -4.23
C PRO A 105 -0.82 -16.33 -4.95
N SER A 106 0.35 -16.44 -4.31
CA SER A 106 1.64 -15.99 -4.82
C SER A 106 2.67 -17.12 -4.76
N ASP A 107 3.42 -17.29 -5.83
CA ASP A 107 4.56 -18.21 -5.99
C ASP A 107 5.90 -17.51 -5.63
N HIS A 108 5.88 -16.66 -4.60
CA HIS A 108 7.06 -15.96 -4.10
C HIS A 108 8.13 -16.91 -3.55
N PRO A 109 9.41 -16.49 -3.51
CA PRO A 109 10.48 -17.26 -2.90
C PRO A 109 10.20 -17.55 -1.42
N VAL A 110 10.37 -18.80 -1.00
CA VAL A 110 10.19 -19.22 0.40
C VAL A 110 11.51 -19.56 1.08
N ALA A 111 11.48 -19.79 2.39
CA ALA A 111 12.68 -20.11 3.17
C ALA A 111 13.49 -21.28 2.57
N GLY A 112 14.80 -21.08 2.44
CA GLY A 112 15.75 -22.01 1.82
C GLY A 112 15.86 -21.90 0.30
N GLU A 113 15.00 -21.12 -0.36
CA GLU A 113 15.14 -20.79 -1.78
C GLU A 113 15.98 -19.52 -1.96
N HIS A 114 16.40 -19.26 -3.20
CA HIS A 114 17.20 -18.09 -3.53
C HIS A 114 16.31 -16.98 -4.10
N ALA A 115 16.36 -15.80 -3.49
CA ALA A 115 15.58 -14.66 -3.93
C ALA A 115 16.09 -14.12 -5.29
N PRO A 116 15.21 -13.65 -6.20
CA PRO A 116 15.63 -13.03 -7.45
C PRO A 116 16.48 -11.77 -7.21
N ASP A 117 17.72 -11.77 -7.72
CA ASP A 117 18.56 -10.57 -7.69
C ASP A 117 18.03 -9.51 -8.66
N PHE A 118 18.29 -8.24 -8.34
CA PHE A 118 17.95 -7.10 -9.18
C PHE A 118 18.89 -5.94 -8.94
N THR A 119 18.88 -4.98 -9.87
CA THR A 119 19.54 -3.69 -9.71
C THR A 119 18.54 -2.59 -9.95
N ARG A 120 18.46 -1.66 -9.00
CA ARG A 120 17.59 -0.48 -9.04
C ARG A 120 18.30 0.72 -8.41
N PRO A 121 17.84 1.95 -8.69
CA PRO A 121 18.25 3.12 -7.92
C PRO A 121 17.88 2.91 -6.44
N LEU A 122 18.88 2.80 -5.58
CA LEU A 122 18.73 2.83 -4.14
C LEU A 122 18.80 4.29 -3.70
N VAL A 123 17.73 4.78 -3.09
CA VAL A 123 17.53 6.20 -2.80
C VAL A 123 17.74 6.45 -1.31
N THR A 124 18.55 7.46 -0.99
CA THR A 124 18.72 8.03 0.35
C THR A 124 18.16 9.46 0.38
N ASP A 125 18.27 10.13 1.52
CA ASP A 125 18.00 11.55 1.66
C ASP A 125 18.98 12.42 0.84
N GLU A 126 20.22 11.98 0.67
CA GLU A 126 21.27 12.74 -0.01
C GLU A 126 21.37 12.48 -1.53
N TYR A 127 21.25 11.23 -1.97
CA TYR A 127 21.47 10.83 -3.36
C TYR A 127 20.78 9.50 -3.71
N TRP A 128 20.96 9.07 -4.96
CA TRP A 128 20.62 7.70 -5.37
C TRP A 128 21.64 7.18 -6.37
N GLU A 129 21.89 5.88 -6.33
CA GLU A 129 22.72 5.18 -7.29
C GLU A 129 22.18 3.78 -7.56
N ASN A 130 22.62 3.16 -8.65
CA ASN A 130 22.21 1.79 -8.96
C ASN A 130 22.98 0.80 -8.09
N VAL A 131 22.27 0.10 -7.21
CA VAL A 131 22.84 -0.93 -6.33
C VAL A 131 22.14 -2.25 -6.62
N SER A 132 22.90 -3.35 -6.73
CA SER A 132 22.32 -4.69 -6.79
C SER A 132 22.00 -5.20 -5.39
N LEU A 133 20.87 -5.89 -5.23
CA LEU A 133 20.49 -6.50 -3.96
C LEU A 133 21.60 -7.44 -3.44
N SER A 134 22.18 -8.26 -4.33
CA SER A 134 23.29 -9.16 -3.95
C SER A 134 24.60 -8.45 -3.58
N ALA A 135 24.82 -7.20 -4.00
CA ALA A 135 26.01 -6.45 -3.55
C ALA A 135 25.76 -5.91 -2.14
N LEU A 136 24.59 -5.32 -1.93
CA LEU A 136 24.15 -4.83 -0.63
C LEU A 136 24.16 -5.95 0.43
N ALA A 137 23.63 -7.13 0.11
CA ALA A 137 23.59 -8.27 1.03
C ALA A 137 24.98 -8.75 1.44
N ARG A 138 25.93 -8.83 0.50
CA ARG A 138 27.31 -9.20 0.81
C ARG A 138 28.03 -8.17 1.66
N ASP A 139 27.81 -6.90 1.38
CA ASP A 139 28.46 -5.81 2.12
C ASP A 139 27.92 -5.69 3.55
N ALA A 140 26.64 -6.00 3.76
CA ALA A 140 25.96 -5.89 5.04
C ALA A 140 25.83 -7.21 5.83
N GLY A 141 26.19 -8.38 5.28
CA GLY A 141 25.97 -9.69 5.93
C GLY A 141 24.52 -10.22 5.87
N GLY A 142 23.63 -9.49 5.19
CA GLY A 142 22.24 -9.85 4.96
C GLY A 142 21.38 -8.64 4.65
N VAL A 143 20.16 -8.88 4.17
CA VAL A 143 19.18 -7.81 3.87
C VAL A 143 17.80 -8.19 4.38
N LEU A 144 17.13 -7.24 5.05
CA LEU A 144 15.69 -7.24 5.22
C LEU A 144 15.07 -6.40 4.09
N LEU A 145 14.52 -7.08 3.08
CA LEU A 145 13.89 -6.46 1.92
C LEU A 145 12.40 -6.29 2.16
N VAL A 146 11.94 -5.04 2.21
CA VAL A 146 10.54 -4.67 2.48
C VAL A 146 9.87 -4.16 1.21
N PHE A 147 8.96 -4.94 0.65
CA PHE A 147 8.07 -4.50 -0.43
C PHE A 147 6.95 -3.65 0.17
N SER A 148 7.03 -2.33 -0.03
CA SER A 148 6.06 -1.38 0.51
C SER A 148 5.11 -0.86 -0.58
N PRO A 149 3.81 -0.68 -0.29
CA PRO A 149 2.86 0.04 -1.12
C PRO A 149 3.29 1.48 -1.43
N LEU A 150 2.50 2.21 -2.22
CA LEU A 150 2.70 3.65 -2.49
C LEU A 150 3.13 4.42 -1.23
N ASN A 151 4.24 5.17 -1.32
CA ASN A 151 4.87 5.87 -0.19
C ASN A 151 3.88 6.60 0.73
N TRP A 152 2.96 7.37 0.14
CA TRP A 152 1.99 8.21 0.86
C TRP A 152 0.67 7.49 1.18
N GLY A 153 0.57 6.20 0.87
CA GLY A 153 -0.56 5.36 1.23
C GLY A 153 -0.65 5.17 2.75
N GLY A 154 -1.87 4.89 3.24
CA GLY A 154 -2.13 4.75 4.67
C GLY A 154 -1.23 3.71 5.33
N LYS A 155 -0.99 2.57 4.68
CA LYS A 155 -0.14 1.50 5.22
C LYS A 155 1.34 1.87 5.28
N SER A 156 1.90 2.40 4.19
CA SER A 156 3.31 2.79 4.12
C SER A 156 3.67 3.80 5.19
N ILE A 157 2.79 4.76 5.48
CA ILE A 157 3.00 5.73 6.56
C ILE A 157 3.18 5.04 7.93
N TYR A 158 2.34 4.06 8.29
CA TYR A 158 2.42 3.41 9.61
C TYR A 158 3.53 2.36 9.71
N TRP A 159 3.82 1.64 8.63
CA TRP A 159 4.80 0.56 8.67
C TRP A 159 6.22 1.02 8.85
N TRP A 160 6.61 2.09 8.16
CA TRP A 160 7.95 2.63 8.30
C TRP A 160 8.19 3.22 9.69
N ASP A 161 7.16 3.73 10.38
CA ASP A 161 7.28 4.11 11.79
C ASP A 161 7.55 2.88 12.69
N GLU A 162 6.78 1.80 12.50
CA GLU A 162 6.93 0.58 13.30
C GLU A 162 8.30 -0.08 13.08
N LEU A 163 8.75 -0.20 11.82
CA LEU A 163 10.05 -0.78 11.48
C LEU A 163 11.20 0.02 12.12
N GLN A 164 11.17 1.36 12.02
CA GLN A 164 12.19 2.21 12.62
C GLN A 164 12.17 2.16 14.15
N ALA A 165 10.98 2.15 14.76
CA ALA A 165 10.83 2.06 16.21
C ALA A 165 11.44 0.78 16.80
N ARG A 166 11.56 -0.27 15.98
CA ARG A 166 12.18 -1.54 16.37
C ARG A 166 13.69 -1.59 16.09
N SER A 167 14.20 -0.74 15.20
CA SER A 167 15.64 -0.55 14.95
C SER A 167 16.38 -1.86 14.66
N TRP A 168 15.86 -2.63 13.68
CA TRP A 168 16.39 -3.95 13.34
C TRP A 168 17.67 -3.94 12.49
N ASP A 169 18.07 -2.78 11.97
CA ASP A 169 19.34 -2.61 11.28
C ASP A 169 20.54 -2.73 12.23
N GLY A 170 21.69 -3.11 11.69
CA GLY A 170 22.91 -3.28 12.48
C GLY A 170 24.13 -3.61 11.63
N ASP A 171 25.22 -4.00 12.29
CA ASP A 171 26.51 -4.27 11.64
C ASP A 171 26.44 -5.43 10.61
N ASP A 172 25.49 -6.37 10.79
CA ASP A 172 25.34 -7.60 9.99
C ASP A 172 23.95 -7.73 9.29
N LEU A 173 23.19 -6.63 9.18
CA LEU A 173 21.90 -6.60 8.49
C LEU A 173 21.56 -5.19 7.96
N ALA A 174 21.33 -5.07 6.65
CA ALA A 174 20.74 -3.86 6.06
C ALA A 174 19.21 -3.98 5.96
N VAL A 175 18.48 -2.94 6.35
CA VAL A 175 17.03 -2.85 6.12
C VAL A 175 16.77 -1.90 4.95
N VAL A 176 16.07 -2.36 3.92
CA VAL A 176 15.77 -1.56 2.71
C VAL A 176 14.34 -1.78 2.23
N GLY A 177 13.75 -0.71 1.71
CA GLY A 177 12.44 -0.79 1.07
C GLY A 177 12.52 -0.92 -0.45
N ILE A 178 11.43 -1.33 -1.08
CA ILE A 178 11.22 -1.24 -2.52
C ILE A 178 9.75 -0.91 -2.82
N GLY A 179 9.53 -0.01 -3.78
CA GLY A 179 8.19 0.36 -4.23
C GLY A 179 8.19 0.99 -5.62
N VAL A 180 7.00 1.34 -6.11
CA VAL A 180 6.79 1.88 -7.47
C VAL A 180 7.00 3.40 -7.57
N SER A 181 7.47 4.04 -6.51
CA SER A 181 7.74 5.48 -6.52
C SER A 181 9.03 5.81 -7.27
N GLN A 182 9.06 6.97 -7.91
CA GLN A 182 10.25 7.52 -8.57
C GLN A 182 11.27 7.99 -7.51
N PRO A 183 12.57 8.14 -7.86
CA PRO A 183 13.59 8.51 -6.87
C PRO A 183 13.30 9.82 -6.12
N PHE A 184 12.78 10.82 -6.81
CA PHE A 184 12.41 12.09 -6.16
C PHE A 184 11.26 11.96 -5.16
N ASP A 185 10.33 11.04 -5.40
CA ASP A 185 9.22 10.80 -4.47
C ASP A 185 9.71 10.01 -3.25
N HIS A 186 10.54 8.99 -3.45
CA HIS A 186 11.22 8.30 -2.34
C HIS A 186 12.06 9.25 -1.50
N GLN A 187 12.87 10.13 -2.10
CA GLN A 187 13.69 11.08 -1.35
C GLN A 187 12.84 12.04 -0.51
N ARG A 188 11.71 12.51 -1.04
CA ARG A 188 10.77 13.36 -0.27
C ARG A 188 10.12 12.59 0.86
N PHE A 189 9.72 11.35 0.62
CA PHE A 189 9.14 10.49 1.64
C PHE A 189 10.15 10.19 2.75
N ILE A 190 11.39 9.87 2.39
CA ILE A 190 12.50 9.65 3.34
C ILE A 190 12.69 10.90 4.22
N VAL A 191 12.82 12.08 3.62
CA VAL A 191 13.04 13.33 4.36
C VAL A 191 11.83 13.72 5.22
N ASP A 192 10.61 13.56 4.72
CA ASP A 192 9.39 13.92 5.45
C ASP A 192 9.17 13.00 6.66
N ARG A 193 9.50 11.72 6.51
CA ARG A 193 9.31 10.70 7.54
C ARG A 193 10.49 10.51 8.46
N ASP A 194 11.58 11.24 8.22
CA ASP A 194 12.87 11.05 8.90
C ASP A 194 13.32 9.58 8.82
N LEU A 195 13.16 8.98 7.63
CA LEU A 195 13.39 7.55 7.43
C LEU A 195 14.89 7.23 7.38
N GLU A 196 15.37 6.38 8.27
CA GLU A 196 16.78 5.93 8.30
C GLU A 196 17.10 4.90 7.18
N TYR A 197 16.06 4.30 6.58
CA TYR A 197 16.18 3.23 5.60
C TYR A 197 16.14 3.73 4.14
N PRO A 198 17.07 3.29 3.28
CA PRO A 198 17.02 3.62 1.87
C PRO A 198 15.94 2.81 1.14
N LEU A 199 15.45 3.37 0.04
CA LEU A 199 14.34 2.81 -0.74
C LEU A 199 14.76 2.57 -2.20
N TYR A 200 14.60 1.35 -2.69
CA TYR A 200 14.72 1.04 -4.12
C TYR A 200 13.53 1.59 -4.89
N SER A 201 13.82 2.35 -5.94
CA SER A 201 12.84 2.85 -6.88
C SER A 201 12.61 1.85 -8.03
N ASP A 202 11.40 1.30 -8.13
CA ASP A 202 10.99 0.40 -9.21
C ASP A 202 9.64 0.80 -9.85
N PRO A 203 9.56 1.94 -10.56
CA PRO A 203 8.27 2.47 -11.04
C PRO A 203 7.52 1.61 -12.06
N GLY A 204 8.20 0.63 -12.67
CA GLY A 204 7.59 -0.32 -13.58
C GLY A 204 7.04 -1.58 -12.89
N ASN A 205 7.23 -1.72 -11.58
CA ASN A 205 6.82 -2.90 -10.80
C ASN A 205 7.44 -4.24 -11.29
N ASP A 206 8.53 -4.17 -12.05
CA ASP A 206 9.23 -5.33 -12.62
C ASP A 206 9.77 -6.26 -11.54
N VAL A 207 10.22 -5.72 -10.40
CA VAL A 207 10.79 -6.52 -9.31
C VAL A 207 9.68 -7.27 -8.59
N ALA A 208 8.53 -6.63 -8.32
CA ALA A 208 7.36 -7.31 -7.80
C ALA A 208 6.91 -8.44 -8.73
N THR A 209 6.93 -8.21 -10.04
CA THR A 209 6.65 -9.25 -11.05
C THR A 209 7.58 -10.47 -10.92
N ARG A 210 8.88 -10.26 -10.63
CA ARG A 210 9.85 -11.36 -10.47
C ARG A 210 9.65 -12.16 -9.19
N TYR A 211 9.10 -11.53 -8.15
CA TYR A 211 8.80 -12.17 -6.87
C TYR A 211 7.35 -12.70 -6.82
N ASP A 212 6.58 -12.57 -7.91
CA ASP A 212 5.14 -12.88 -7.97
C ASP A 212 4.31 -12.11 -6.92
N LEU A 213 4.55 -10.81 -6.83
CA LEU A 213 3.99 -9.89 -5.84
C LEU A 213 3.15 -8.76 -6.47
N VAL A 214 2.70 -8.89 -7.71
CA VAL A 214 1.92 -7.83 -8.36
C VAL A 214 0.57 -7.65 -7.67
N HIS A 215 0.22 -6.40 -7.37
CA HIS A 215 -1.08 -6.01 -6.86
C HIS A 215 -1.68 -4.89 -7.74
N ASP A 216 -2.82 -5.19 -8.37
CA ASP A 216 -3.62 -4.21 -9.10
C ASP A 216 -4.30 -3.23 -8.14
N LEU A 217 -4.22 -1.94 -8.46
CA LEU A 217 -4.81 -0.89 -7.65
C LEU A 217 -6.23 -0.54 -8.14
N ASP A 218 -7.23 -1.00 -7.38
CA ASP A 218 -8.62 -0.62 -7.63
C ASP A 218 -8.79 0.92 -7.67
N GLY A 219 -9.57 1.40 -8.64
CA GLY A 219 -9.78 2.83 -8.88
C GLY A 219 -8.58 3.61 -9.43
N MET A 220 -7.44 2.96 -9.71
CA MET A 220 -6.25 3.60 -10.30
C MET A 220 -5.86 2.94 -11.62
N ALA A 221 -6.52 3.35 -12.70
CA ALA A 221 -6.41 2.70 -14.00
C ALA A 221 -4.96 2.52 -14.49
N GLY A 222 -4.56 1.26 -14.68
CA GLY A 222 -3.26 0.87 -15.22
C GLY A 222 -2.08 1.05 -14.26
N LEU A 223 -2.35 1.24 -12.96
CA LEU A 223 -1.33 1.23 -11.93
C LEU A 223 -1.35 -0.09 -11.17
N GLU A 224 -0.14 -0.61 -10.97
CA GLU A 224 0.15 -1.77 -10.15
C GLU A 224 1.19 -1.35 -9.11
N GLU A 225 1.20 -2.02 -7.97
CA GLU A 225 2.24 -1.88 -6.94
C GLU A 225 2.69 -3.27 -6.46
N PRO A 226 3.78 -3.37 -5.68
CA PRO A 226 4.02 -4.60 -4.96
C PRO A 226 2.96 -4.75 -3.88
N ARG A 227 2.34 -5.93 -3.82
CA ARG A 227 1.67 -6.36 -2.60
C ARG A 227 2.68 -6.34 -1.45
N PRO A 228 2.23 -6.04 -0.23
CA PRO A 228 3.10 -6.11 0.92
C PRO A 228 3.81 -7.45 1.08
N ALA A 229 5.12 -7.37 1.25
CA ALA A 229 5.94 -8.52 1.54
C ALA A 229 7.23 -8.12 2.26
N ILE A 230 7.78 -9.05 3.02
CA ILE A 230 9.07 -8.91 3.70
C ILE A 230 9.87 -10.20 3.49
N PHE A 231 11.12 -10.04 3.07
CA PHE A 231 12.07 -11.13 2.94
C PHE A 231 13.31 -10.83 3.77
N LEU A 232 13.68 -11.76 4.65
CA LEU A 232 14.98 -11.77 5.31
C LEU A 232 15.92 -12.64 4.48
N LEU A 233 17.01 -12.06 4.02
CA LEU A 233 17.93 -12.65 3.06
C LEU A 233 19.33 -12.74 3.66
N GLU A 234 20.00 -13.88 3.45
CA GLU A 234 21.42 -14.06 3.74
C GLU A 234 22.30 -13.26 2.75
N ASP A 235 23.62 -13.28 2.96
CA ASP A 235 24.61 -12.57 2.14
C ASP A 235 24.66 -13.07 0.68
N ASP A 236 24.21 -14.29 0.44
CA ASP A 236 24.09 -14.91 -0.88
C ASP A 236 22.69 -14.83 -1.49
N LEU A 237 21.73 -14.17 -0.82
CA LEU A 237 20.31 -14.08 -1.16
C LEU A 237 19.49 -15.36 -0.96
N THR A 238 19.99 -16.33 -0.19
CA THR A 238 19.13 -17.38 0.38
C THR A 238 18.10 -16.74 1.32
N VAL A 239 16.84 -17.16 1.20
CA VAL A 239 15.75 -16.66 2.04
C VAL A 239 15.79 -17.37 3.39
N ASP A 240 15.98 -16.62 4.47
CA ASP A 240 15.84 -17.10 5.84
C ASP A 240 14.37 -17.10 6.27
N TYR A 241 13.66 -16.03 5.92
CA TYR A 241 12.26 -15.81 6.27
C TYR A 241 11.53 -15.05 5.16
N ALA A 242 10.28 -15.42 4.91
CA ALA A 242 9.40 -14.72 3.98
C ALA A 242 8.01 -14.55 4.59
N TRP A 243 7.48 -13.33 4.53
CA TRP A 243 6.08 -13.03 4.75
C TRP A 243 5.53 -12.29 3.54
N VAL A 244 4.37 -12.71 3.05
CA VAL A 244 3.65 -12.05 1.96
C VAL A 244 2.20 -11.91 2.37
N ALA A 245 1.66 -10.70 2.25
CA ALA A 245 0.27 -10.45 2.60
C ALA A 245 -0.66 -11.32 1.74
N THR A 246 -1.57 -12.03 2.38
CA THR A 246 -2.62 -12.85 1.78
C THR A 246 -3.94 -12.09 1.63
N GLU A 247 -4.05 -10.96 2.33
CA GLU A 247 -5.22 -10.09 2.28
C GLU A 247 -4.83 -8.61 2.20
N TRP A 248 -5.76 -7.77 1.74
CA TRP A 248 -5.57 -6.32 1.67
C TRP A 248 -6.67 -5.60 2.45
N PRO A 249 -6.35 -4.79 3.47
CA PRO A 249 -5.00 -4.36 3.83
C PRO A 249 -4.46 -5.10 5.09
N GLU A 250 -3.59 -6.11 4.94
CA GLU A 250 -2.93 -6.86 6.05
C GLU A 250 -1.82 -6.04 6.75
N THR A 251 -1.14 -6.56 7.78
CA THR A 251 0.09 -6.00 8.37
C THR A 251 1.11 -7.10 8.67
N PRO A 252 2.43 -6.83 8.58
CA PRO A 252 3.44 -7.82 8.90
C PRO A 252 3.31 -8.38 10.32
N PRO A 253 3.63 -9.67 10.54
CA PRO A 253 3.71 -10.26 11.88
C PRO A 253 5.04 -9.82 12.54
N TYR A 254 5.08 -8.60 13.05
CA TYR A 254 6.32 -7.97 13.52
C TYR A 254 7.09 -8.77 14.57
N ASP A 255 6.40 -9.42 15.52
CA ASP A 255 7.05 -10.19 16.58
C ASP A 255 7.68 -11.50 16.05
N GLU A 256 7.07 -12.12 15.03
CA GLU A 256 7.65 -13.28 14.35
C GLU A 256 8.87 -12.88 13.54
N LEU A 257 8.78 -11.74 12.86
CA LEU A 257 9.88 -11.18 12.09
C LEU A 257 11.08 -10.82 12.98
N GLU A 258 10.84 -10.19 14.13
CA GLU A 258 11.87 -9.90 15.13
C GLU A 258 12.57 -11.18 15.61
N ALA A 259 11.80 -12.23 15.91
CA ALA A 259 12.36 -13.52 16.31
C ALA A 259 13.20 -14.18 15.20
N ALA A 260 12.82 -14.00 13.93
CA ALA A 260 13.61 -14.48 12.80
C ALA A 260 14.93 -13.72 12.65
N ILE A 261 14.92 -12.40 12.84
CA ILE A 261 16.12 -11.53 12.79
C ILE A 261 17.09 -11.87 13.93
N GLU A 262 16.59 -11.97 15.16
CA GLU A 262 17.41 -12.30 16.35
C GLU A 262 17.96 -13.73 16.32
N GLY A 263 17.37 -14.62 15.52
CA GLY A 263 17.74 -16.03 15.41
C GLY A 263 18.84 -16.35 14.38
N ARG A 264 19.31 -15.35 13.62
CA ARG A 264 20.37 -15.49 12.61
C ARG A 264 21.74 -15.85 13.23
#